data_AF-A0A8C8DNR0-F1
#
_entry.id   AF-A0A8C8DNR0-F1
#
_cell.length_a   1.000
_cell.length_b   1.000
_cell.length_c   1.000
_cell.angle_alpha   90.00
_cell.angle_beta   90.00
_cell.angle_gamma   90.00
#
_symmetry.space_group_name_H-M   'P 1'
#
loop_
_entity.id
_entity.type
_entity.pdbx_description
1 polymer ?
#
loop_
_entity_poly.entity_id
_entity_poly.type
_entity_poly.pdbx_seq_one_letter_code
_entity_poly.pdbx_strand_id
1 'polypeptide(L)'
;MSRSLQSKLRLGTGSSSSLTDLSQPKARDKGTQQRRAGANATWNSIHDAVISVFQRKELGENELYTLNEGVRSLLKTELGSFFTEYLQNQLLTKGMVILRDKIHFYEGKGRIPLSD
;
A
#
# COMPACT_ATOMS: atom_id res chain seq x y z
N MET A 1 -66.29 -42.76 26.68
CA MET A 1 -66.86 -42.09 27.87
C MET A 1 -65.72 -41.44 28.64
N SER A 2 -65.87 -40.15 28.95
CA SER A 2 -65.20 -39.36 30.00
C SER A 2 -63.70 -39.03 29.86
N ARG A 3 -63.37 -37.76 29.54
CA ARG A 3 -63.02 -36.61 30.43
C ARG A 3 -61.50 -36.64 30.78
N SER A 4 -60.66 -35.64 30.50
CA SER A 4 -60.60 -34.28 31.07
C SER A 4 -59.40 -33.56 30.41
N LEU A 5 -59.51 -32.41 29.73
CA LEU A 5 -59.39 -31.02 30.22
C LEU A 5 -58.38 -30.71 31.33
N GLN A 6 -57.63 -29.62 31.08
CA GLN A 6 -56.71 -28.81 31.92
C GLN A 6 -55.22 -29.22 31.83
N SER A 7 -54.29 -28.34 31.44
CA SER A 7 -53.85 -27.21 32.27
C SER A 7 -53.27 -26.01 31.49
N LYS A 8 -53.99 -24.89 31.60
CA LYS A 8 -53.57 -23.50 31.86
C LYS A 8 -52.19 -23.01 31.36
N LEU A 9 -52.26 -21.98 30.51
CA LEU A 9 -51.23 -20.95 30.32
C LEU A 9 -50.70 -20.45 31.67
N ARG A 10 -49.37 -20.37 31.79
CA ARG A 10 -48.70 -19.52 32.77
C ARG A 10 -48.00 -18.40 32.00
N LEU A 11 -48.65 -17.24 31.95
CA LEU A 11 -48.00 -15.96 31.71
C LEU A 11 -46.97 -15.75 32.83
N GLY A 12 -45.69 -15.81 32.46
CA GLY A 12 -44.60 -15.20 33.23
C GLY A 12 -44.20 -13.92 32.53
N THR A 13 -44.71 -12.79 33.01
CA THR A 13 -44.22 -11.46 32.69
C THR A 13 -42.77 -11.33 33.14
N GLY A 14 -41.87 -11.09 32.19
CA GLY A 14 -40.47 -10.80 32.46
C GLY A 14 -39.87 -10.20 31.20
N SER A 15 -40.05 -8.90 31.05
CA SER A 15 -39.51 -8.09 29.96
C SER A 15 -38.00 -8.26 29.82
N SER A 16 -37.55 -8.24 28.56
CA SER A 16 -36.36 -7.56 28.08
C SER A 16 -35.01 -7.91 28.72
N SER A 17 -34.12 -8.53 27.95
CA SER A 17 -33.03 -7.78 27.30
C SER A 17 -32.16 -8.76 26.51
N SER A 18 -32.18 -8.57 25.19
CA SER A 18 -31.06 -8.72 24.25
C SER A 18 -30.07 -9.87 24.46
N LEU A 19 -30.08 -10.81 23.50
CA LEU A 19 -28.93 -11.62 23.13
C LEU A 19 -27.78 -10.70 22.70
N THR A 20 -27.01 -10.23 23.67
CA THR A 20 -25.69 -9.65 23.45
C THR A 20 -24.74 -10.34 24.40
N ASP A 21 -24.34 -11.56 24.05
CA ASP A 21 -23.09 -12.12 24.53
C ASP A 21 -22.20 -12.41 23.31
N LEU A 22 -21.12 -11.64 23.24
CA LEU A 22 -19.95 -11.85 22.40
C LEU A 22 -20.05 -11.66 20.87
N SER A 23 -20.72 -10.61 20.43
CA SER A 23 -20.11 -9.78 19.38
C SER A 23 -19.06 -8.89 20.03
N GLN A 24 -17.90 -9.45 20.38
CA GLN A 24 -16.70 -8.62 20.45
C GLN A 24 -16.34 -8.28 19.00
N PRO A 25 -16.56 -7.06 18.49
CA PRO A 25 -15.61 -6.58 17.51
C PRO A 25 -14.30 -6.56 18.29
N LYS A 26 -13.42 -7.54 18.03
CA LYS A 26 -12.01 -7.34 18.31
C LYS A 26 -11.73 -5.95 17.75
N ALA A 27 -11.37 -5.02 18.62
CA ALA A 27 -10.82 -3.74 18.24
C ALA A 27 -9.58 -4.08 17.44
N ARG A 28 -9.80 -4.38 16.16
CA ARG A 28 -8.81 -4.84 15.20
C ARG A 28 -8.10 -3.56 14.84
N ASP A 29 -7.17 -3.24 15.73
CA ASP A 29 -5.87 -2.70 15.40
C ASP A 29 -5.90 -1.67 14.26
N LYS A 30 -6.78 -0.67 14.40
CA LYS A 30 -6.84 0.47 13.48
C LYS A 30 -5.47 1.17 13.43
N GLY A 31 -4.72 1.11 14.54
CA GLY A 31 -3.35 1.62 14.67
C GLY A 31 -2.34 0.91 13.77
N THR A 32 -2.25 -0.42 13.78
CA THR A 32 -1.29 -1.14 12.91
C THR A 32 -1.71 -1.12 11.45
N GLN A 33 -3.00 -1.17 11.14
CA GLN A 33 -3.45 -1.09 9.75
C GLN A 33 -3.17 0.30 9.14
N GLN A 34 -3.36 1.37 9.91
CA GLN A 34 -3.02 2.73 9.48
C GLN A 34 -1.51 2.96 9.39
N ARG A 35 -0.71 2.41 10.31
CA ARG A 35 0.76 2.46 10.25
C ARG A 35 1.30 1.71 9.03
N ARG A 36 0.79 0.51 8.75
CA ARG A 36 1.16 -0.28 7.56
C ARG A 36 0.74 0.40 6.26
N ALA A 37 -0.47 0.97 6.21
CA ALA A 37 -0.93 1.74 5.06
C ALA A 37 -0.05 2.98 4.80
N GLY A 38 0.37 3.69 5.85
CA GLY A 38 1.30 4.81 5.74
C GLY A 38 2.67 4.41 5.20
N ALA A 39 3.26 3.35 5.73
CA ALA A 39 4.55 2.83 5.23
C ALA A 39 4.49 2.43 3.76
N ASN A 40 3.38 1.80 3.33
CA ASN A 40 3.19 1.39 1.95
C ASN A 40 2.97 2.60 1.00
N ALA A 41 2.29 3.64 1.47
CA ALA A 41 2.13 4.88 0.72
C ALA A 41 3.48 5.59 0.52
N THR A 42 4.30 5.68 1.57
CA THR A 42 5.66 6.20 1.49
C THR A 42 6.52 5.40 0.52
N TRP A 43 6.44 4.07 0.57
CA TRP A 43 7.15 3.18 -0.37
C TRP A 43 6.79 3.47 -1.83
N ASN A 44 5.50 3.51 -2.15
CA ASN A 44 5.04 3.75 -3.53
C ASN A 44 5.48 5.14 -4.03
N SER A 45 5.36 6.16 -3.17
CA SER A 45 5.80 7.52 -3.51
C SER A 45 7.30 7.58 -3.82
N ILE A 46 8.13 6.90 -3.04
CA ILE A 46 9.58 6.83 -3.29
C ILE A 46 9.87 6.12 -4.62
N HIS A 47 9.20 4.99 -4.87
CA HIS A 47 9.35 4.24 -6.11
C HIS A 47 9.03 5.12 -7.33
N ASP A 48 7.88 5.77 -7.33
CA ASP A 48 7.40 6.55 -8.48
C ASP A 48 8.26 7.78 -8.75
N ALA A 49 8.73 8.44 -7.69
CA ALA A 49 9.65 9.57 -7.80
C ALA A 49 10.99 9.14 -8.43
N VAL A 50 11.58 8.03 -7.98
CA VAL A 50 12.84 7.53 -8.54
C VAL A 50 12.67 7.13 -10.02
N ILE A 51 11.58 6.46 -10.39
CA ILE A 51 11.28 6.16 -11.79
C ILE A 51 11.16 7.45 -12.62
N SER A 52 10.52 8.49 -12.07
CA SER A 52 10.36 9.77 -12.75
C SER A 52 11.70 10.45 -13.02
N VAL A 53 12.65 10.38 -12.07
CA VAL A 53 14.04 10.84 -12.27
C VAL A 53 14.70 10.11 -13.44
N PHE A 54 14.61 8.77 -13.49
CA PHE A 54 15.18 7.99 -14.59
C PHE A 54 14.51 8.27 -15.95
N GLN A 55 13.23 8.64 -15.94
CA GLN A 55 12.51 9.07 -17.14
C GLN A 55 12.93 10.47 -17.62
N ARG A 56 13.80 11.18 -16.86
CA ARG A 56 14.15 12.60 -17.04
C ARG A 56 12.92 13.52 -16.96
N LYS A 57 11.97 13.18 -16.11
CA LYS A 57 10.91 14.11 -15.71
C LYS A 57 11.47 15.07 -14.69
N GLU A 58 11.08 16.33 -14.77
CA GLU A 58 11.35 17.28 -13.71
C GLU A 58 10.62 16.82 -12.45
N LEU A 59 11.33 16.85 -11.33
CA LEU A 59 10.69 16.69 -10.02
C LEU A 59 9.99 18.00 -9.69
N GLY A 60 8.75 17.91 -9.23
CA GLY A 60 7.97 19.05 -8.76
C GLY A 60 8.62 19.76 -7.58
N GLU A 61 8.08 20.93 -7.24
CA GLU A 61 8.57 21.71 -6.11
C GLU A 61 8.56 20.87 -4.82
N ASN A 62 9.67 20.86 -4.09
CA ASN A 62 9.87 20.10 -2.86
C ASN A 62 9.77 18.56 -3.00
N GLU A 63 9.56 18.00 -4.19
CA GLU A 63 9.49 16.54 -4.36
C GLU A 63 10.82 15.87 -4.03
N LEU A 64 11.95 16.48 -4.38
CA LEU A 64 13.27 15.96 -4.03
C LEU A 64 13.49 15.94 -2.51
N TYR A 65 12.99 16.95 -1.79
CA TYR A 65 13.05 17.00 -0.34
C TYR A 65 12.16 15.90 0.28
N THR A 66 10.91 15.81 -0.17
CA THR A 66 9.95 14.78 0.26
C THR A 66 10.47 13.36 0.00
N LEU A 67 11.10 13.13 -1.16
CA LEU A 67 11.74 11.87 -1.49
C LEU A 67 12.86 11.53 -0.51
N ASN A 68 13.76 12.48 -0.25
CA ASN A 68 14.88 12.28 0.68
C ASN A 68 14.41 11.98 2.10
N GLU A 69 13.39 12.70 2.60
CA GLU A 69 12.82 12.43 3.92
C GLU A 69 12.08 11.10 3.98
N GLY A 70 11.34 10.74 2.92
CA GLY A 70 10.69 9.44 2.80
C GLY A 70 11.71 8.30 2.87
N VAL A 71 12.81 8.41 2.12
CA VAL A 71 13.92 7.45 2.14
C VAL A 71 14.53 7.36 3.54
N ARG A 72 14.88 8.50 4.18
CA ARG A 72 15.44 8.52 5.54
C ARG A 72 14.50 7.89 6.56
N SER A 73 13.21 8.18 6.47
CA SER A 73 12.19 7.62 7.36
C SER A 73 12.10 6.11 7.20
N LEU A 74 12.07 5.62 5.95
CA LEU A 74 11.99 4.20 5.64
C LEU A 74 13.24 3.42 6.09
N LEU A 75 14.43 4.00 5.91
CA LEU A 75 15.70 3.41 6.35
C LEU A 75 15.80 3.27 7.87
N LYS A 76 15.09 4.08 8.65
CA LYS A 76 15.03 3.97 10.11
C LYS A 76 14.10 2.85 10.59
N THR A 77 13.29 2.30 9.69
CA THR A 77 12.39 1.17 10.02
C THR A 77 13.11 -0.17 9.87
N GLU A 78 12.50 -1.22 10.40
CA GLU A 78 12.93 -2.61 10.20
C GLU A 78 12.98 -3.03 8.72
N LEU A 79 12.28 -2.29 7.85
CA LEU A 79 12.26 -2.51 6.40
C LEU A 79 13.42 -1.83 5.67
N GLY A 80 14.29 -1.10 6.37
CA GLY A 80 15.39 -0.34 5.77
C GLY A 80 16.36 -1.20 4.97
N SER A 81 16.74 -2.38 5.49
CA SER A 81 17.62 -3.31 4.79
C SER A 81 16.99 -3.84 3.50
N PHE A 82 15.73 -4.30 3.56
CA PHE A 82 14.97 -4.73 2.39
C PHE A 82 14.81 -3.61 1.36
N PHE A 83 14.59 -2.37 1.81
CA PHE A 83 14.50 -1.22 0.92
C PHE A 83 15.82 -0.95 0.20
N THR A 84 16.96 -1.00 0.91
CA THR A 84 18.27 -0.80 0.26
C THR A 84 18.55 -1.85 -0.81
N GLU A 85 18.21 -3.11 -0.54
CA GLU A 85 18.35 -4.20 -1.51
C GLU A 85 17.42 -4.01 -2.71
N TYR A 86 16.16 -3.64 -2.47
CA TYR A 86 15.20 -3.33 -3.53
C TYR A 86 15.67 -2.16 -4.40
N LEU A 87 16.18 -1.09 -3.79
CA LEU A 87 16.70 0.07 -4.51
C LEU A 87 17.81 -0.36 -5.46
N GLN A 88 18.79 -1.13 -4.98
CA GLN A 88 19.93 -1.57 -5.77
C GLN A 88 19.55 -2.56 -6.86
N ASN A 89 18.81 -3.62 -6.50
CA ASN A 89 18.61 -4.77 -7.36
C ASN A 89 17.44 -4.58 -8.34
N GLN A 90 16.44 -3.79 -7.98
CA GLN A 90 15.23 -3.60 -8.79
C GLN A 90 15.18 -2.19 -9.37
N LEU A 91 15.22 -1.17 -8.51
CA LEU A 91 14.84 0.18 -8.91
C LEU A 91 15.93 0.86 -9.76
N LEU A 92 17.19 0.77 -9.34
CA LEU A 92 18.33 1.27 -10.13
C LEU A 92 18.51 0.45 -11.42
N THR A 93 18.39 -0.87 -11.36
CA THR A 93 18.43 -1.73 -12.55
C THR A 93 17.37 -1.33 -13.58
N LYS A 94 16.11 -1.15 -13.14
CA LYS A 94 15.01 -0.67 -13.99
C LYS A 94 15.26 0.73 -14.52
N GLY A 95 15.82 1.61 -13.69
CA GLY A 95 16.23 2.96 -14.09
C GLY A 95 17.28 2.98 -15.19
N MET A 96 18.31 2.14 -15.07
CA MET A 96 19.36 1.99 -16.07
C MET A 96 18.83 1.45 -17.40
N VAL A 97 17.88 0.50 -17.34
CA VAL A 97 17.16 0.00 -18.53
C VAL A 97 16.42 1.14 -19.22
N ILE A 98 15.68 1.97 -18.48
CA ILE A 98 14.97 3.14 -19.03
C ILE A 98 15.94 4.09 -19.75
N LEU A 99 17.08 4.39 -19.12
CA LEU A 99 18.08 5.29 -19.71
C LEU A 99 18.67 4.71 -20.99
N ARG A 100 19.09 3.44 -20.96
CA ARG A 100 19.65 2.74 -22.12
C ARG A 100 18.66 2.71 -23.27
N ASP A 101 17.41 2.34 -23.01
CA ASP A 101 16.36 2.24 -24.03
C ASP A 101 16.08 3.64 -24.62
N LYS A 102 16.12 4.69 -23.80
CA LYS A 102 15.99 6.08 -24.26
C LYS A 102 17.17 6.52 -25.13
N ILE A 103 18.41 6.17 -24.77
CA ILE A 103 19.61 6.44 -25.59
C ILE A 103 19.50 5.76 -26.96
N HIS A 104 19.20 4.45 -26.99
CA HIS A 104 19.05 3.71 -28.25
C HIS A 104 17.92 4.26 -29.13
N PHE A 105 16.82 4.70 -28.54
CA PHE A 105 15.74 5.34 -29.28
C PHE A 105 16.19 6.62 -30.00
N TYR A 106 17.01 7.45 -29.34
CA TYR A 106 17.53 8.68 -29.96
C TYR A 106 18.65 8.40 -30.97
N GLU A 107 19.52 7.42 -30.72
CA GLU A 107 20.56 6.99 -31.67
C GLU A 107 19.93 6.43 -32.96
N GLY A 108 18.85 5.66 -32.85
CA GLY A 108 18.11 5.14 -34.00
C GLY A 108 17.42 6.23 -34.84
N LYS A 109 16.96 7.31 -34.19
CA LYS A 109 16.35 8.47 -34.87
C LYS A 109 17.37 9.42 -35.53
N GLY A 110 18.62 9.39 -35.08
CA GLY A 110 19.71 10.23 -35.63
C GLY A 110 20.40 9.66 -36.87
N ARG A 111 20.13 8.39 -37.22
CA ARG A 111 20.60 7.80 -38.47
C ARG A 111 19.69 8.27 -39.60
N ILE A 112 20.00 9.42 -40.17
CA ILE A 112 19.64 9.66 -41.58
C ILE A 112 20.13 8.44 -42.37
N PRO A 113 19.26 7.69 -43.07
CA PRO A 113 19.74 6.68 -43.99
C PRO A 113 20.60 7.43 -45.00
N LEU A 114 21.88 7.07 -45.06
CA LEU A 114 22.73 7.51 -46.16
C LEU A 114 22.08 6.91 -47.41
N SER A 115 21.42 7.76 -48.19
CA SER A 115 20.93 7.38 -49.51
C SER A 115 22.16 7.05 -50.37
N ASP A 116 22.25 5.79 -50.80
CA ASP A 116 23.22 5.32 -51.80
C ASP A 116 23.04 6.06 -53.15
#